data_AF-A0A2H4RK09-F1
#
_entry.id   AF-A0A2H4RK09-F1
#
_cell.length_a   1.000
_cell.length_b   1.000
_cell.length_c   1.000
_cell.angle_alpha   90.00
_cell.angle_beta   90.00
_cell.angle_gamma   90.00
#
_symmetry.space_group_name_H-M   'P 1'
#
loop_
_entity.id
_entity.type
_entity.pdbx_description
1 polymer ?
#
loop_
_entity_poly.entity_id
_entity_poly.type
_entity_poly.pdbx_seq_one_letter_code
_entity_poly.pdbx_strand_id
1 'polypeptide(L)' 'NPLITPPHIKPEWYFLFAYAILRSIPNKLGGVLALLSSILILFMLPILHTSKQRTAMFRPFTQT' A
#
# COMPACT_ATOMS: atom_id res chain seq x y z
N ASN A 1 -22.71 -1.58 21.47
CA ASN A 1 -24.05 -1.91 20.97
C ASN A 1 -23.92 -2.28 19.49
N PRO A 2 -24.12 -3.55 19.09
CA PRO A 2 -23.87 -4.02 17.71
C PRO A 2 -24.78 -3.39 16.65
N LEU A 3 -25.86 -2.72 17.07
CA LEU A 3 -26.80 -2.03 16.17
C LEU A 3 -26.40 -0.56 15.88
N ILE A 4 -25.37 -0.03 16.53
CA ILE A 4 -24.98 1.38 16.41
C ILE A 4 -23.55 1.46 15.86
N THR A 5 -23.43 1.93 14.63
CA THR A 5 -22.14 2.30 14.02
C THR A 5 -21.81 3.77 14.33
N PRO A 6 -20.64 4.08 14.93
CA PRO A 6 -20.20 5.45 15.11
C PRO A 6 -20.06 6.21 13.79
N PRO A 7 -20.19 7.56 13.78
CA PRO A 7 -20.11 8.36 12.55
C PRO A 7 -18.70 8.45 11.94
N HIS A 8 -17.64 8.32 12.74
CA HIS A 8 -16.25 8.37 12.29
C HIS A 8 -15.52 7.07 12.65
N ILE A 9 -15.85 5.99 11.94
CA ILE A 9 -15.18 4.70 12.06
C ILE A 9 -13.90 4.74 11.22
N LYS A 10 -12.76 4.65 11.88
CA LYS A 10 -11.45 4.48 11.24
C LYS A 10 -10.74 3.28 11.87
N PRO A 11 -9.94 2.56 11.09
CA PRO A 11 -9.06 1.53 11.65
C PRO A 11 -7.89 2.18 12.40
N GLU A 12 -7.06 1.34 13.02
CA GLU A 12 -5.81 1.78 13.63
C GLU A 12 -4.83 2.34 12.58
N TRP A 13 -3.90 3.19 13.02
CA TRP A 13 -3.07 4.03 12.14
C TRP A 13 -2.24 3.23 11.12
N TYR A 14 -1.72 2.06 11.51
CA TYR A 14 -0.92 1.20 10.65
C TYR A 14 -1.74 0.48 9.57
N PHE A 15 -3.08 0.46 9.69
CA PHE A 15 -3.98 -0.08 8.67
C PHE A 15 -4.55 0.98 7.71
N LEU A 16 -4.19 2.26 7.90
CA LEU A 16 -4.72 3.34 7.07
C LEU A 16 -4.36 3.17 5.58
N PHE A 17 -3.18 2.62 5.26
CA PHE A 17 -2.79 2.37 3.86
C PHE A 17 -3.74 1.37 3.18
N ALA A 18 -4.06 0.25 3.87
CA ALA A 18 -4.95 -0.79 3.35
C ALA A 18 -6.38 -0.24 3.19
N TYR A 19 -6.86 0.50 4.20
CA TYR A 19 -8.17 1.15 4.15
C TYR A 19 -8.29 2.15 3.00
N ALA A 20 -7.23 2.94 2.73
CA ALA A 20 -7.19 3.85 1.60
C ALA A 20 -7.33 3.10 0.26
N ILE A 21 -6.55 2.03 0.06
CA ILE A 21 -6.62 1.18 -1.15
C ILE A 21 -8.03 0.59 -1.34
N LEU A 22 -8.62 0.06 -0.27
CA LEU A 22 -9.97 -0.52 -0.32
C LEU A 22 -11.05 0.52 -0.65
N ARG A 23 -10.95 1.75 -0.14
CA ARG A 23 -11.92 2.83 -0.41
C ARG A 23 -11.74 3.44 -1.81
N SER A 24 -10.52 3.43 -2.35
CA SER A 24 -10.21 3.97 -3.68
C SER A 24 -10.81 3.16 -4.82
N ILE A 25 -11.14 1.88 -4.60
CA ILE A 25 -11.68 0.99 -5.64
C ILE A 25 -13.15 0.69 -5.34
N PRO A 26 -14.11 1.16 -6.15
CA PRO A 26 -15.55 0.98 -5.90
C PRO A 26 -16.05 -0.45 -6.19
N ASN A 27 -15.16 -1.44 -6.22
CA ASN A 27 -15.46 -2.84 -6.48
C ASN A 27 -14.84 -3.73 -5.40
N LYS A 28 -15.63 -4.65 -4.84
CA LYS A 28 -15.20 -5.54 -3.75
C LYS A 28 -14.06 -6.47 -4.14
N LEU A 29 -14.12 -7.10 -5.31
CA LEU A 29 -13.07 -8.00 -5.79
C LEU A 29 -11.81 -7.22 -6.17
N GLY A 30 -11.96 -6.10 -6.86
CA GLY A 30 -10.86 -5.22 -7.25
C GLY A 30 -10.08 -4.68 -6.04
N GLY A 31 -10.78 -4.26 -4.98
CA GLY A 31 -10.15 -3.78 -3.75
C GLY A 31 -9.32 -4.86 -3.05
N VAL A 32 -9.81 -6.10 -3.00
CA VAL A 32 -9.07 -7.22 -2.41
C VAL A 32 -7.85 -7.59 -3.26
N LEU A 33 -7.97 -7.62 -4.58
CA LEU A 33 -6.85 -7.89 -5.48
C LEU A 33 -5.77 -6.79 -5.37
N ALA A 34 -6.17 -5.52 -5.26
CA ALA A 34 -5.25 -4.41 -5.05
C ALA A 34 -4.56 -4.45 -3.68
N LEU A 35 -5.26 -4.90 -2.64
CA LEU A 35 -4.65 -5.11 -1.33
C LEU A 35 -3.58 -6.21 -1.41
N LEU A 36 -3.89 -7.34 -2.04
CA LEU A 36 -2.91 -8.41 -2.25
C LEU A 36 -1.73 -7.93 -3.09
N SER A 37 -1.96 -7.17 -4.17
CA SER A 37 -0.90 -6.65 -5.02
C SER A 37 0.00 -5.65 -4.29
N SER A 38 -0.55 -4.85 -3.36
CA SER A 38 0.22 -3.89 -2.54
C SER A 38 1.29 -4.53 -1.67
N ILE A 39 1.08 -5.80 -1.28
CA ILE A 39 2.08 -6.60 -0.54
C ILE A 39 2.97 -7.36 -1.54
N LEU A 40 2.39 -7.94 -2.58
CA LEU A 40 3.13 -8.74 -3.57
C LEU A 40 4.19 -7.94 -4.33
N ILE A 41 3.98 -6.63 -4.55
CA ILE A 41 4.95 -5.75 -5.21
C ILE A 41 6.30 -5.74 -4.51
N LEU A 42 6.36 -6.00 -3.19
CA LEU A 42 7.60 -6.07 -2.42
C LEU A 42 8.52 -7.19 -2.92
N PHE A 43 7.96 -8.30 -3.39
CA PHE A 43 8.75 -9.40 -3.97
C PHE A 43 9.26 -9.09 -5.38
N MET A 44 8.62 -8.15 -6.08
CA MET A 44 9.04 -7.71 -7.42
C MET A 44 10.17 -6.67 -7.38
N LEU A 45 10.36 -5.99 -6.24
CA LEU A 45 11.42 -4.98 -6.06
C LEU A 45 12.82 -5.40 -6.54
N PRO A 46 13.38 -6.59 -6.21
CA PRO A 46 14.72 -6.96 -6.66
C PRO A 46 14.82 -7.14 -8.19
N ILE A 47 13.72 -7.51 -8.85
CA ILE A 47 13.68 -7.71 -10.30
C ILE A 47 13.58 -6.35 -11.02
N LEU A 48 12.83 -5.42 -10.44
CA LEU A 48 12.62 -4.07 -10.98
C LEU A 48 13.81 -3.13 -10.72
N HIS A 49 14.75 -3.50 -9.85
CA HIS A 49 15.92 -2.68 -9.55
C HIS A 49 16.92 -2.70 -10.70
N THR A 50 16.89 -1.64 -11.52
CA THR A 50 17.75 -1.51 -12.71
C THR A 50 19.14 -0.93 -12.44
N SER A 51 19.38 -0.40 -11.24
CA SER A 51 20.66 0.27 -10.94
C SER A 51 21.75 -0.72 -10.57
N LYS A 52 22.94 -0.53 -11.14
CA LYS A 52 24.14 -1.28 -10.74
C LYS A 52 24.62 -0.93 -9.33
N GLN A 53 24.24 0.24 -8.82
CA GLN A 53 24.61 0.70 -7.48
C GLN A 53 23.51 0.34 -6.49
N ARG A 54 23.88 -0.36 -5.41
CA ARG A 54 22.93 -0.78 -4.36
C ARG A 54 22.49 0.39 -3.47
N THR A 55 23.41 1.30 -3.15
CA THR A 55 23.16 2.41 -2.22
C THR A 55 22.49 3.58 -2.92
N ALA A 56 21.49 4.19 -2.25
CA ALA A 56 20.83 5.41 -2.74
C ALA A 56 21.70 6.67 -2.59
N MET A 57 22.69 6.66 -1.70
CA MET A 57 23.60 7.78 -1.40
C MET A 57 24.31 8.36 -2.63
N PHE A 58 24.59 7.53 -3.64
CA PHE A 58 25.26 7.95 -4.88
C PHE A 58 24.28 8.10 -6.05
N ARG A 59 22.98 8.22 -5.76
CA ARG A 59 21.90 8.31 -6.75
C ARG A 59 20.99 9.49 -6.40
N PRO A 60 21.41 10.74 -6.66
CA PRO A 60 20.74 11.95 -6.18
C PRO A 60 19.26 12.02 -6.61
N PHE A 61 18.94 11.60 -7.83
CA PHE A 61 17.55 11.57 -8.33
C PHE A 61 16.62 10.59 -7.59
N THR A 62 17.16 9.61 -6.87
CA THR A 62 16.36 8.63 -6.11
C THR A 62 16.40 8.86 -4.60
N GLN A 63 17.20 9.84 -4.14
CA GLN A 63 17.39 10.15 -2.72
C GLN A 63 16.51 11.32 -2.25
N THR A 64 16.02 12.14 -3.18
CA THR A 64 15.03 13.20 -2.88
C THR A 64 13.72 12.60 -2.40
#